data_AF-A0A915KQL0-F1
#
_entry.id   AF-A0A915KQL0-F1
#
_cell.length_a   1.000
_cell.length_b   1.000
_cell.length_c   1.000
_cell.angle_alpha   90.00
_cell.angle_beta   90.00
_cell.angle_gamma   90.00
#
_symmetry.space_group_name_H-M   'P 1'
#
loop_
_entity.id
_entity.type
_entity.pdbx_description
1 polymer ?
#
loop_
_entity_poly.entity_id
_entity_poly.type
_entity_poly.pdbx_seq_one_letter_code
_entity_poly.pdbx_strand_id
1 'polypeptide(L)'
;MRASDRKSNTCPKLASEGYLARAQTDKRRHKYKKEVYKCENISLDPSKSSKNYGKRALAKLMVNSSCRKFGQQNNMGKTVMLNNLKLFSAITTNSANIVKTVNIIKDTMISVVYHQLDDFAEVI
;
A
#
# COMPACT_ATOMS: atom_id res chain seq x y z
N MET A 1 -37.15 24.47 8.05
CA MET A 1 -37.08 23.62 6.85
C MET A 1 -35.64 23.51 6.35
N ARG A 2 -34.90 22.46 6.71
CA ARG A 2 -33.62 22.10 6.06
C ARG A 2 -33.51 20.58 6.02
N ALA A 3 -33.81 20.01 4.85
CA ALA A 3 -33.63 18.60 4.56
C ALA A 3 -32.95 18.48 3.21
N SER A 4 -31.64 18.61 3.18
CA SER A 4 -30.79 18.29 2.03
C SER A 4 -29.39 18.02 2.56
N ASP A 5 -28.71 17.05 1.98
CA ASP A 5 -27.32 16.67 2.26
C ASP A 5 -27.07 15.68 3.40
N ARG A 6 -27.86 14.60 3.43
CA ARG A 6 -27.28 13.27 3.70
C ARG A 6 -27.09 12.55 2.36
N LYS A 7 -25.96 12.80 1.68
CA LYS A 7 -25.39 11.76 0.80
C LYS A 7 -24.97 10.63 1.73
N SER A 8 -25.91 9.75 2.00
CA SER A 8 -25.74 8.59 2.87
C SER A 8 -24.48 7.85 2.46
N ASN A 9 -23.70 7.41 3.45
CA ASN A 9 -22.43 6.67 3.33
C ASN A 9 -22.58 5.28 2.66
N THR A 10 -23.56 5.11 1.77
CA THR A 10 -23.92 3.89 1.05
C THR A 10 -23.16 3.74 -0.26
N CYS A 11 -22.83 4.82 -0.99
CA CYS A 11 -22.11 4.70 -2.27
C CYS A 11 -20.72 4.00 -2.12
N PRO A 12 -19.83 4.35 -1.17
CA PRO A 12 -18.51 3.70 -1.06
C PRO A 12 -18.58 2.22 -0.65
N LYS A 13 -19.63 1.85 0.11
CA LYS A 13 -19.85 0.48 0.60
C LYS A 13 -20.27 -0.46 -0.54
N LEU A 14 -20.97 0.06 -1.55
CA LEU A 14 -21.42 -0.74 -2.69
C LEU A 14 -20.25 -1.21 -3.57
N ALA A 15 -19.19 -0.41 -3.73
CA ALA A 15 -18.01 -0.77 -4.52
C ALA A 15 -17.11 -1.82 -3.84
N SER A 16 -17.10 -1.86 -2.50
CA SER A 16 -16.20 -2.69 -1.71
C SER A 16 -16.79 -4.08 -1.36
N GLU A 17 -18.11 -4.15 -1.16
CA GLU A 17 -18.85 -5.41 -0.99
C GLU A 17 -19.24 -5.97 -2.35
N GLY A 18 -18.38 -6.87 -2.86
CA GLY A 18 -18.48 -7.40 -4.21
C GLY A 18 -19.89 -7.83 -4.66
N TYR A 19 -20.24 -7.38 -5.87
CA TYR A 19 -21.42 -7.68 -6.70
C TYR A 19 -22.20 -8.95 -6.33
N LEU A 20 -21.51 -10.07 -6.10
CA LEU A 20 -22.13 -11.39 -5.91
C LEU A 20 -22.82 -11.60 -4.54
N ALA A 21 -22.44 -10.87 -3.48
CA ALA A 21 -23.10 -11.03 -2.18
C ALA A 21 -24.55 -10.48 -2.20
N ARG A 22 -24.77 -9.39 -2.95
CA ARG A 22 -26.06 -8.70 -3.05
C ARG A 22 -26.88 -9.10 -4.28
N ALA A 23 -26.24 -9.66 -5.30
CA ALA A 23 -26.84 -9.91 -6.61
C ALA A 23 -27.20 -11.40 -6.85
N GLN A 24 -27.87 -12.00 -5.85
CA GLN A 24 -28.33 -13.40 -5.89
C GLN A 24 -29.55 -13.63 -6.80
N THR A 25 -30.31 -12.57 -7.13
CA THR A 25 -31.50 -12.62 -7.99
C THR A 25 -31.41 -11.54 -9.06
N ASP A 26 -31.97 -11.77 -10.25
CA ASP A 26 -31.88 -10.83 -11.38
C ASP A 26 -32.48 -9.45 -11.09
N LYS A 27 -33.55 -9.38 -10.30
CA LYS A 27 -34.11 -8.09 -9.81
C LYS A 27 -33.10 -7.31 -8.96
N ARG A 28 -32.29 -7.99 -8.13
CA ARG A 28 -31.27 -7.37 -7.28
C ARG A 28 -30.03 -6.95 -8.09
N ARG A 29 -29.65 -7.72 -9.11
CA ARG A 29 -28.59 -7.35 -10.08
C ARG A 29 -28.92 -6.03 -10.77
N HIS A 30 -30.14 -5.88 -11.27
CA HIS A 30 -30.55 -4.69 -11.99
C HIS A 30 -30.64 -3.46 -11.08
N LYS A 31 -31.15 -3.62 -9.86
CA LYS A 31 -31.18 -2.55 -8.85
C LYS A 31 -29.76 -2.08 -8.47
N TYR A 32 -28.84 -3.01 -8.21
CA TYR A 32 -27.45 -2.69 -7.90
C TYR A 32 -26.74 -1.96 -9.05
N LYS A 33 -26.94 -2.37 -10.31
CA LYS A 33 -26.39 -1.66 -11.47
C LYS A 33 -26.87 -0.21 -11.56
N LYS A 34 -28.17 0.03 -11.34
CA LYS A 34 -28.74 1.38 -11.36
C LYS A 34 -28.17 2.24 -10.24
N GLU A 35 -27.92 1.66 -9.07
CA GLU A 35 -27.32 2.35 -7.93
C GLU A 35 -25.84 2.69 -8.19
N VAL A 36 -25.06 1.74 -8.72
CA VAL A 36 -23.65 1.98 -9.10
C VAL A 36 -23.53 3.00 -10.22
N TYR A 37 -24.35 2.89 -11.27
CA TYR A 37 -24.34 3.87 -12.36
C TYR A 37 -24.69 5.29 -11.87
N LYS A 38 -25.65 5.42 -10.94
CA LYS A 38 -25.97 6.72 -10.35
C LYS A 38 -24.87 7.30 -9.44
N CYS A 39 -24.12 6.45 -8.74
CA CYS A 39 -23.06 6.89 -7.83
C CYS A 39 -21.74 7.18 -8.57
N GLU A 40 -21.35 6.31 -9.50
CA GLU A 40 -19.99 6.29 -10.09
C GLU A 40 -20.00 6.59 -11.59
N ASN A 41 -21.17 6.67 -12.24
CA ASN A 41 -21.34 6.78 -13.70
C ASN A 41 -20.66 5.65 -14.49
N ILE A 42 -20.51 4.47 -13.87
CA ILE A 42 -19.89 3.28 -14.48
C ILE A 42 -20.99 2.27 -14.83
N SER A 43 -20.98 1.79 -16.08
CA SER A 43 -21.86 0.71 -16.53
C SER A 43 -21.23 -0.65 -16.28
N LEU A 44 -21.90 -1.51 -15.52
CA LEU A 44 -21.44 -2.86 -15.17
C LEU A 44 -22.04 -3.92 -16.12
N ASP A 45 -21.17 -4.63 -16.84
CA ASP A 45 -21.53 -5.79 -17.66
C ASP A 45 -21.64 -7.06 -16.77
N PRO A 46 -22.85 -7.64 -16.64
CA PRO A 46 -23.11 -8.77 -15.74
C PRO A 46 -22.47 -10.06 -16.24
N SER A 47 -22.16 -10.15 -17.55
CA SER A 47 -21.55 -11.33 -18.16
C SER A 47 -20.06 -11.44 -17.81
N LYS A 48 -19.41 -10.30 -17.51
CA LYS A 48 -17.99 -10.20 -17.18
C LYS A 48 -17.72 -10.12 -15.67
N SER A 49 -18.76 -9.90 -14.86
CA SER A 49 -18.66 -9.83 -13.40
C SER A 49 -18.73 -11.21 -12.74
N SER A 50 -17.72 -12.05 -12.97
CA SER A 50 -17.54 -13.31 -12.24
C SER A 50 -16.59 -13.15 -11.04
N LYS A 51 -16.76 -13.96 -9.99
CA LYS A 51 -15.88 -13.92 -8.80
C LYS A 51 -14.50 -14.42 -9.20
N ASN A 52 -13.56 -13.52 -9.39
CA ASN A 52 -12.17 -13.87 -9.62
C ASN A 52 -11.30 -13.36 -8.46
N TYR A 53 -11.04 -14.24 -7.50
CA TYR A 53 -10.24 -13.91 -6.32
C TYR A 53 -8.81 -13.51 -6.69
N GLY A 54 -8.24 -14.11 -7.75
CA GLY A 54 -6.90 -13.78 -8.25
C GLY A 54 -6.81 -12.37 -8.81
N LYS A 55 -7.73 -11.99 -9.72
CA LYS A 55 -7.79 -10.63 -10.28
C LYS A 55 -8.06 -9.58 -9.19
N ARG A 56 -8.92 -9.89 -8.22
CA ARG A 56 -9.15 -9.01 -7.07
C ARG A 56 -7.90 -8.87 -6.20
N ALA A 57 -7.20 -9.97 -5.91
CA ALA A 57 -5.96 -9.94 -5.13
C ALA A 57 -4.88 -9.14 -5.86
N LEU A 58 -4.74 -9.31 -7.18
CA LEU A 58 -3.81 -8.55 -8.00
C LEU A 58 -4.16 -7.06 -8.02
N ALA A 59 -5.42 -6.70 -8.25
CA ALA A 59 -5.85 -5.30 -8.21
C ALA A 59 -5.60 -4.67 -6.83
N LYS A 60 -5.89 -5.40 -5.75
CA LYS A 60 -5.64 -4.95 -4.38
C LYS A 60 -4.13 -4.81 -4.11
N LEU A 61 -3.32 -5.73 -4.61
CA LEU A 61 -1.86 -5.66 -4.53
C LEU A 61 -1.35 -4.41 -5.24
N MET A 62 -1.76 -4.19 -6.49
CA MET A 62 -1.35 -3.03 -7.30
C MET A 62 -1.66 -1.71 -6.58
N VAL A 63 -2.90 -1.54 -6.11
CA VAL A 63 -3.31 -0.33 -5.38
C VAL A 63 -2.50 -0.17 -4.08
N ASN A 64 -2.39 -1.23 -3.28
CA ASN A 64 -1.66 -1.17 -2.01
C ASN A 64 -0.16 -0.92 -2.22
N SER A 65 0.45 -1.51 -3.25
CA SER A 65 1.87 -1.33 -3.55
C SER A 65 2.16 0.07 -4.06
N SER A 66 1.30 0.62 -4.92
CA SER A 66 1.47 1.98 -5.45
C SER A 66 1.38 3.01 -4.33
N CYS A 67 0.33 2.94 -3.51
CA CYS A 67 0.19 3.87 -2.37
C CYS A 67 1.33 3.73 -1.36
N ARG A 68 1.82 2.50 -1.10
CA ARG A 68 3.00 2.29 -0.25
C ARG A 68 4.27 2.88 -0.83
N LYS A 69 4.46 2.80 -2.16
CA LYS A 69 5.64 3.35 -2.82
C LYS A 69 5.66 4.87 -2.79
N PHE A 70 4.51 5.52 -2.99
CA PHE A 70 4.39 6.98 -2.88
C PHE A 70 4.56 7.49 -1.44
N GLY A 71 4.20 6.69 -0.44
CA GLY A 71 4.43 7.02 0.98
C GLY A 71 5.77 6.53 1.53
N GLN A 72 6.65 5.99 0.69
CA GLN A 72 7.95 5.48 1.14
C GLN A 72 8.86 6.65 1.50
N GLN A 73 9.43 6.64 2.72
CA GLN A 73 10.39 7.65 3.14
C GLN A 73 11.66 7.57 2.28
N ASN A 74 12.16 8.72 1.80
CA ASN A 74 13.40 8.78 1.01
C ASN A 74 14.60 8.28 1.81
N ASN A 75 14.68 8.61 3.10
CA ASN A 75 15.73 8.17 4.00
C ASN A 75 15.28 6.97 4.85
N MET A 76 15.27 5.79 4.24
CA MET A 76 15.08 4.55 4.98
C MET A 76 16.38 4.12 5.66
N GLY A 77 16.26 3.56 6.86
CA GLY A 77 17.40 2.98 7.57
C GLY A 77 17.98 1.81 6.78
N LYS A 78 19.28 1.89 6.49
CA LYS A 78 20.02 0.83 5.81
C LYS A 78 20.45 -0.17 6.87
N THR A 79 20.14 -1.45 6.64
CA THR A 79 20.57 -2.56 7.51
C THR A 79 21.58 -3.38 6.75
N VAL A 80 22.80 -3.47 7.27
CA VAL A 80 23.89 -4.20 6.63
C VAL A 80 24.43 -5.25 7.59
N MET A 81 24.61 -6.45 7.06
CA MET A 81 25.26 -7.55 7.76
C MET A 81 26.72 -7.57 7.36
N LEU A 82 27.62 -7.50 8.34
CA LEU A 82 29.04 -7.35 8.15
C LEU A 82 29.78 -8.47 8.88
N ASN A 83 30.75 -9.06 8.19
CA ASN A 83 31.65 -10.06 8.76
C ASN A 83 33.09 -9.53 8.85
N ASN A 84 33.31 -8.26 8.47
CA ASN A 84 34.62 -7.65 8.36
C ASN A 84 34.68 -6.35 9.16
N LEU A 85 35.66 -6.26 10.05
CA LEU A 85 35.91 -5.10 10.91
C LEU A 85 36.21 -3.81 10.11
N LYS A 86 36.86 -3.93 8.94
CA LYS A 86 37.16 -2.77 8.09
C LYS A 86 35.89 -2.10 7.56
N LEU A 87 34.90 -2.91 7.15
CA LEU A 87 33.62 -2.38 6.66
C LEU A 87 32.79 -1.80 7.81
N PHE A 88 32.85 -2.42 8.99
CA PHE A 88 32.24 -1.88 10.19
C PHE A 88 32.80 -0.49 10.53
N SER A 89 34.13 -0.37 10.61
CA SER A 89 34.79 0.92 10.87
C SER A 89 34.47 1.96 9.81
N ALA A 90 34.46 1.59 8.53
CA ALA A 90 34.11 2.53 7.47
C ALA A 90 32.68 3.09 7.62
N ILE A 91 31.72 2.27 8.05
CA ILE A 91 30.33 2.70 8.24
C ILE A 91 30.18 3.55 9.50
N THR A 92 30.83 3.18 10.61
CA THR A 92 30.73 3.90 11.89
C THR A 92 31.53 5.21 11.93
N THR A 93 32.65 5.27 11.22
CA THR A 93 33.55 6.44 11.21
C THR A 93 33.12 7.49 10.19
N ASN A 94 32.25 7.12 9.23
CA ASN A 94 31.69 8.09 8.29
C ASN A 94 30.68 9.02 9.00
N SER A 95 30.99 10.31 9.05
CA SER A 95 30.16 11.34 9.67
C SER A 95 28.79 11.52 8.99
N ALA A 96 28.64 11.09 7.73
CA ALA A 96 27.37 11.09 7.01
C ALA A 96 26.42 9.98 7.50
N ASN A 97 26.91 9.00 8.26
CA ASN A 97 26.11 7.87 8.75
C ASN A 97 25.76 8.04 10.23
N ILE A 98 24.46 8.12 10.54
CA ILE A 98 23.95 8.03 11.90
C ILE A 98 23.64 6.57 12.20
N VAL A 99 24.52 5.92 12.96
CA VAL A 99 24.32 4.55 13.43
C VAL A 99 23.26 4.53 14.53
N LYS A 100 22.20 3.74 14.32
CA LYS A 100 21.11 3.57 15.30
C LYS A 100 21.30 2.36 16.19
N THR A 101 21.70 1.25 15.60
CA THR A 101 21.75 -0.03 16.31
C THR A 101 22.84 -0.91 15.74
N VAL A 102 23.63 -1.51 16.64
CA VAL A 102 24.62 -2.52 16.31
C VAL A 102 24.25 -3.78 17.08
N ASN A 103 23.94 -4.85 16.36
CA ASN A 103 23.59 -6.15 16.93
C ASN A 103 24.64 -7.18 16.53
N ILE A 104 25.16 -7.92 17.50
CA ILE A 104 26.03 -9.06 17.23
C ILE A 104 25.13 -10.28 17.07
N ILE A 105 25.10 -10.86 15.87
CA ILE A 105 24.23 -12.02 15.57
C ILE A 105 24.98 -13.32 15.90
N LYS A 106 26.28 -13.37 15.56
CA LYS A 106 27.20 -14.48 15.81
C LYS A 106 28.59 -13.92 16.08
N ASP A 107 29.48 -14.75 16.61
CA ASP A 107 30.87 -14.37 16.95
C ASP A 107 31.64 -13.73 15.79
N THR A 108 31.22 -13.98 14.54
CA THR A 108 31.85 -13.44 13.33
C THR A 108 30.97 -12.50 12.51
N MET A 109 29.77 -12.13 12.99
CA MET A 109 28.77 -11.42 12.18
C MET A 109 28.01 -10.35 12.98
N ILE A 110 28.07 -9.13 12.46
CA ILE A 110 27.50 -7.92 13.07
C ILE A 110 26.48 -7.32 12.12
N SER A 111 25.30 -7.00 12.64
CA SER A 111 24.27 -6.22 11.98
C SER A 111 24.38 -4.76 12.41
N VAL A 112 24.53 -3.85 11.44
CA VAL A 112 24.50 -2.41 11.68
C VAL A 112 23.30 -1.81 10.98
N VAL A 113 22.49 -1.06 11.74
CA VAL A 113 21.39 -0.25 11.23
C VAL A 113 21.83 1.21 11.29
N TYR A 114 21.86 1.89 10.15
CA TYR A 114 22.24 3.30 10.07
C TYR A 114 21.35 4.09 9.11
N HIS A 115 21.29 5.40 9.29
CA HIS A 115 20.71 6.36 8.35
C HIS A 115 21.79 7.22 7.75
N GLN A 116 21.67 7.55 6.47
CA GLN A 116 22.60 8.44 5.79
C GLN A 116 21.99 9.84 5.73
N LEU A 117 22.76 10.87 6.08
CA LEU A 117 22.30 12.26 6.12
C LEU A 117 22.16 12.89 4.72
N ASP A 118 23.00 12.47 3.77
CA ASP A 118 23.12 13.10 2.44
C ASP A 118 22.07 12.64 1.40
N ASP A 119 21.17 11.72 1.74
CA ASP A 119 20.14 11.21 0.81
C ASP A 119 19.04 12.29 0.46
N PHE A 120 19.26 13.57 0.82
CA PHE A 120 18.37 14.70 0.56
C PHE A 120 18.95 15.78 -0.38
N ALA A 121 20.18 15.63 -0.87
CA ALA A 121 20.83 16.62 -1.73
C ALA A 121 20.78 16.24 -3.23
N GLU A 122 19.64 15.78 -3.74
CA GLU A 122 19.33 15.79 -5.18
C GLU A 122 17.83 15.51 -5.36
N VAL A 123 17.05 16.56 -5.67
CA VAL A 123 16.16 16.68 -6.83
C VAL A 123 15.64 18.13 -6.85
N ILE A 124 15.93 18.82 -7.96
CA ILE A 124 15.47 20.16 -8.37
C ILE A 124 13.94 20.22 -8.50
#